data_AF-A0A2H5ZK25-F1
#
_entry.id   AF-A0A2H5ZK25-F1
#
_cell.length_a   1.000
_cell.length_b   1.000
_cell.length_c   1.000
_cell.angle_alpha   90.00
_cell.angle_beta   90.00
_cell.angle_gamma   90.00
#
_symmetry.space_group_name_H-M   'P 1'
#
loop_
_entity.id
_entity.type
_entity.pdbx_description
1 polymer ?
#
loop_
_entity_poly.entity_id
_entity_poly.type
_entity_poly.pdbx_seq_one_letter_code
_entity_poly.pdbx_strand_id
1 'polypeptide(L)'
;MSSAEPRDKAFPIAALRRRLNMTQEEFAHAIGVTVSTVNRWENGHITPSRLARRAMENLLNQLAAESRQELESNGRDNIPEGSNGAS
;
A
#
# COMPACT_ATOMS: atom_id res chain seq x y z
N MET A 1 -10.21 37.36 -6.44
CA MET A 1 -9.33 36.76 -5.41
C MET A 1 -8.87 35.42 -5.98
N SER A 2 -7.71 35.38 -6.66
CA SER A 2 -6.41 35.01 -6.08
C SER A 2 -6.42 33.54 -5.64
N SER A 3 -5.59 32.60 -6.11
CA SER A 3 -4.46 32.64 -7.03
C SER A 3 -4.12 31.16 -7.31
N ALA A 4 -3.96 30.80 -8.58
CA ALA A 4 -3.24 29.64 -9.10
C ALA A 4 -3.42 28.27 -8.42
N GLU A 5 -4.21 27.40 -9.05
CA GLU A 5 -3.95 25.95 -9.05
C GLU A 5 -2.50 25.65 -9.47
N PRO A 6 -1.72 24.86 -8.71
CA PRO A 6 -0.67 24.03 -9.26
C PRO A 6 -1.17 22.59 -9.37
N ARG A 7 -1.73 22.30 -10.55
CA ARG A 7 -1.59 21.06 -11.34
C ARG A 7 -0.53 20.10 -10.78
N ASP A 8 -0.92 18.86 -10.50
CA ASP A 8 -0.04 17.67 -10.46
C ASP A 8 1.26 17.77 -9.64
N LYS A 9 1.21 18.27 -8.40
CA LYS A 9 2.34 18.14 -7.45
C LYS A 9 2.30 16.88 -6.59
N ALA A 10 1.39 15.93 -6.84
CA ALA A 10 1.41 14.66 -6.14
C ALA A 10 2.65 13.86 -6.60
N PHE A 11 3.71 13.89 -5.79
CA PHE A 11 4.91 13.08 -6.04
C PHE A 11 4.53 11.60 -6.11
N PRO A 12 5.36 10.74 -6.75
CA PRO A 12 5.11 9.30 -6.86
C PRO A 12 4.74 8.64 -5.52
N ILE A 13 5.21 9.19 -4.40
CA ILE A 13 4.91 8.76 -3.04
C ILE A 13 3.43 8.95 -2.66
N ALA A 14 2.86 10.13 -2.92
CA ALA A 14 1.45 10.41 -2.61
C ALA A 14 0.53 9.52 -3.46
N ALA A 15 0.87 9.32 -4.74
CA ALA A 15 0.13 8.43 -5.62
C ALA A 15 0.24 6.97 -5.16
N LEU A 16 1.44 6.51 -4.80
CA LEU A 16 1.68 5.17 -4.27
C LEU A 16 0.84 4.91 -3.01
N ARG A 17 0.96 5.80 -2.01
CA ARG A 17 0.22 5.70 -0.75
C ARG A 17 -1.29 5.64 -0.97
N ARG A 18 -1.83 6.50 -1.84
CA ARG A 18 -3.27 6.52 -2.17
C ARG A 18 -3.71 5.22 -2.85
N ARG A 19 -2.89 4.62 -3.72
CA ARG A 19 -3.16 3.31 -4.33
C ARG A 19 -3.17 2.18 -3.30
N LEU A 20 -2.40 2.31 -2.23
CA LEU A 20 -2.41 1.39 -1.09
C LEU A 20 -3.51 1.72 -0.06
N ASN A 21 -4.31 2.76 -0.29
CA ASN A 21 -5.35 3.26 0.61
C ASN A 21 -4.84 3.57 2.03
N MET A 22 -3.61 4.06 2.15
CA MET A 22 -2.96 4.39 3.43
C MET A 22 -2.99 5.90 3.72
N THR A 23 -3.05 6.26 4.99
CA THR A 23 -2.74 7.59 5.53
C THR A 23 -1.22 7.85 5.55
N GLN A 24 -0.79 9.11 5.72
CA GLN A 24 0.65 9.41 5.79
C GLN A 24 1.28 8.71 7.00
N GLU A 25 0.53 8.58 8.10
CA GLU A 25 0.87 7.86 9.32
C GLU A 25 1.11 6.37 9.06
N GLU A 26 0.14 5.69 8.45
CA GLU A 26 0.24 4.25 8.15
C GLU A 26 1.39 3.97 7.19
N PHE A 27 1.52 4.80 6.15
CA PHE A 27 2.61 4.66 5.18
C PHE A 27 3.98 4.88 5.82
N ALA A 28 4.12 5.90 6.67
CA ALA A 28 5.36 6.19 7.38
C ALA A 28 5.76 5.03 8.30
N HIS A 29 4.78 4.49 9.04
CA HIS A 29 4.98 3.34 9.91
C HIS A 29 5.40 2.10 9.10
N ALA A 30 4.75 1.83 7.97
CA ALA A 30 5.02 0.67 7.12
C ALA A 30 6.45 0.63 6.55
N ILE A 31 7.07 1.80 6.30
CA ILE A 31 8.43 1.89 5.75
C ILE A 31 9.48 2.39 6.77
N GLY A 32 9.10 2.52 8.04
CA GLY A 32 10.02 2.87 9.15
C GLY A 32 10.54 4.30 9.12
N VAL A 33 9.71 5.28 8.71
CA VAL A 33 10.06 6.70 8.72
C VAL A 33 9.04 7.52 9.50
N THR A 34 9.28 8.82 9.66
CA THR A 34 8.32 9.73 10.31
C THR A 34 7.32 10.30 9.32
N VAL A 35 6.12 10.64 9.81
CA VAL A 35 5.07 11.31 9.02
C VAL A 35 5.58 12.61 8.40
N SER A 36 6.36 13.40 9.15
CA SER A 36 6.98 14.63 8.64
C SER A 36 7.93 14.39 7.46
N THR A 37 8.55 13.21 7.39
CA THR A 37 9.42 12.82 6.27
C THR A 37 8.59 12.50 5.03
N VAL A 38 7.49 11.76 5.19
CA VAL A 38 6.51 11.51 4.12
C VAL A 38 5.93 12.83 3.61
N ASN A 39 5.51 13.73 4.49
CA ASN A 39 4.99 15.05 4.12
C ASN A 39 6.01 15.87 3.30
N ARG A 40 7.30 15.85 3.67
CA ARG A 40 8.35 16.53 2.89
C ARG A 40 8.56 15.90 1.52
N TRP A 41 8.45 14.57 1.39
CA TRP A 41 8.51 13.88 0.09
C TRP A 41 7.31 14.20 -0.78
N GLU A 42 6.09 14.14 -0.22
CA GLU A 42 4.84 14.39 -0.95
C GLU A 42 4.70 15.83 -1.44
N ASN A 43 5.36 16.78 -0.77
CA ASN A 43 5.41 18.19 -1.18
C ASN A 43 6.68 18.54 -1.99
N GLY A 44 7.59 17.57 -2.21
CA GLY A 44 8.77 17.77 -3.05
C GLY A 44 9.93 18.52 -2.42
N HIS A 45 9.92 18.73 -1.10
CA HIS A 45 10.99 19.44 -0.41
C HIS A 45 12.30 18.66 -0.41
N ILE A 46 12.20 17.32 -0.32
CA ILE A 46 13.34 16.41 -0.35
C ILE A 46 12.95 15.13 -1.11
N THR A 47 13.94 14.43 -1.67
CA THR A 47 13.71 13.14 -2.33
C THR A 47 13.98 11.97 -1.38
N PRO A 48 13.25 10.84 -1.48
CA PRO A 48 13.54 9.63 -0.72
C PRO A 48 14.95 9.11 -1.01
N SER A 49 15.66 8.73 0.06
CA SER A 49 16.97 8.09 -0.02
C SER A 49 16.87 6.70 -0.67
N ARG A 50 18.02 6.12 -1.06
CA ARG A 50 18.06 4.75 -1.58
C ARG A 50 17.48 3.73 -0.59
N LEU A 51 17.70 3.92 0.71
CA LEU A 51 17.15 3.05 1.74
C LEU A 51 15.62 3.13 1.79
N ALA A 52 15.08 4.35 1.77
CA ALA A 52 13.63 4.56 1.75
C ALA A 52 12.96 3.95 0.51
N ARG A 53 13.61 4.05 -0.66
CA ARG A 53 13.12 3.40 -1.89
C ARG A 53 13.04 1.89 -1.75
N ARG A 54 14.08 1.26 -1.22
CA ARG A 54 14.07 -0.20 -0.95
C ARG A 54 12.99 -0.59 0.06
N ALA A 55 12.75 0.23 1.09
CA ALA A 55 11.67 -0.03 2.04
C ALA A 55 10.29 0.00 1.36
N MET A 56 10.05 0.95 0.45
CA MET A 56 8.82 0.99 -0.34
C MET A 56 8.68 -0.20 -1.30
N GLU A 57 9.76 -0.61 -1.96
CA GLU A 57 9.78 -1.82 -2.81
C GLU A 57 9.44 -3.07 -2.00
N ASN A 58 10.02 -3.22 -0.81
CA ASN A 58 9.74 -4.34 0.09
C ASN A 58 8.27 -4.36 0.53
N LEU A 59 7.70 -3.19 0.88
CA LEU A 59 6.29 -3.08 1.23
C LEU A 59 5.38 -3.57 0.09
N LEU A 60 5.67 -3.16 -1.15
CA LEU A 60 4.89 -3.60 -2.31
C LEU A 60 4.99 -5.10 -2.56
N ASN A 61 6.19 -5.68 -2.40
CA ASN A 61 6.39 -7.12 -2.55
C ASN A 61 5.64 -7.91 -1.47
N GLN A 62 5.61 -7.39 -0.23
CA GLN A 62 4.90 -8.02 0.88
C GLN A 62 3.39 -8.05 0.63
N LEU A 63 2.81 -6.91 0.24
CA LEU A 63 1.37 -6.82 -0.05
C LEU A 63 0.97 -7.72 -1.22
N ALA A 64 1.81 -7.81 -2.26
CA ALA A 64 1.57 -8.71 -3.39
C ALA A 64 1.61 -10.19 -2.99
N ALA A 65 2.49 -10.56 -2.05
CA ALA A 65 2.57 -11.93 -1.53
C ALA A 65 1.36 -12.29 -0.67
N GLU A 66 0.88 -11.37 0.18
CA GLU A 66 -0.29 -11.57 1.04
C GLU A 66 -1.57 -11.78 0.23
N SER A 67 -1.80 -10.96 -0.81
CA SER A 67 -2.95 -11.12 -1.71
C SER A 67 -2.98 -12.48 -2.43
N ARG A 68 -1.82 -13.10 -2.66
CA ARG A 68 -1.74 -14.45 -3.26
C ARG A 68 -2.08 -15.54 -2.24
N GLN A 69 -1.65 -15.38 -0.99
CA GLN A 69 -1.88 -16.38 0.06
C GLN A 69 -3.35 -16.45 0.48
N GLU A 70 -4.08 -15.34 0.50
CA GLU A 70 -5.52 -15.32 0.80
C GLU A 70 -6.37 -16.11 -0.22
N LEU A 71 -5.98 -16.10 -1.49
CA LEU A 71 -6.66 -16.87 -2.54
C LEU A 71 -6.44 -18.38 -2.38
N GLU A 72 -5.27 -18.78 -1.87
CA GLU A 72 -4.89 -20.19 -1.70
C GLU A 72 -5.40 -20.80 -0.38
N SER A 73 -5.62 -19.98 0.65
CA SER A 73 -6.14 -20.42 1.95
C SER A 73 -7.67 -20.59 1.94
N ASN A 74 -8.41 -19.71 1.26
CA ASN A 74 -9.87 -19.70 1.28
C ASN A 74 -10.55 -20.77 0.40
N GLY A 75 -9.77 -21.52 -0.40
CA GLY A 75 -10.25 -22.56 -1.30
C GLY A 75 -10.37 -23.97 -0.70
N ARG A 76 -9.99 -24.18 0.57
CA ARG A 76 -10.00 -25.52 1.21
C ARG A 76 -11.21 -25.80 2.09
N ASP A 77 -11.96 -24.78 2.52
CA ASP A 77 -13.03 -24.91 3.53
C ASP A 77 -14.46 -24.96 2.96
N ASN A 78 -14.64 -25.21 1.67
CA ASN A 78 -15.98 -25.39 1.08
C ASN A 78 -16.07 -26.66 0.26
N ILE A 79 -15.92 -27.80 0.94
CA ILE A 79 -16.56 -29.04 0.47
C ILE A 79 -17.99 -28.97 1.02
N PRO A 80 -19.02 -28.73 0.19
CA PRO A 80 -20.36 -29.07 0.63
C PRO A 80 -20.33 -30.57 0.90
N GLU A 81 -20.57 -30.97 2.15
CA GLU A 81 -20.99 -32.34 2.45
C GLU A 81 -22.24 -32.59 1.62
N GLY A 82 -22.04 -33.11 0.43
CA GLY A 82 -23.04 -33.73 -0.39
C GLY A 82 -23.56 -34.90 0.41
N SER A 83 -24.66 -34.64 1.10
CA SER A 83 -25.78 -35.55 1.26
C SER A 83 -25.75 -36.65 0.20
N ASN A 84 -25.26 -37.82 0.59
CA ASN A 84 -25.53 -39.05 -0.14
C ASN A 84 -26.64 -39.78 0.61
N GLY A 85 -27.87 -39.50 0.20
CA GLY A 85 -28.99 -40.39 0.45
C GLY A 85 -28.91 -41.58 -0.51
N ALA A 86 -28.96 -42.79 0.04
CA ALA A 86 -29.31 -44.09 -0.57
C ALA A 86 -28.76 -45.14 0.43
N SER A 87 -29.50 -46.08 1.01
CA SER A 87 -30.79 -46.70 0.69
C SER A 87 -31.47 -47.18 1.98
#